data_AF-A0A068MRU5-F1
#
_entry.id   AF-A0A068MRU5-F1
#
_cell.length_a   1.000
_cell.length_b   1.000
_cell.length_c   1.000
_cell.angle_alpha   90.00
_cell.angle_beta   90.00
_cell.angle_gamma   90.00
#
_symmetry.space_group_name_H-M   'P 1'
#
loop_
_entity.id
_entity.type
_entity.pdbx_description
1 polymer ?
#
loop_
_entity_poly.entity_id
_entity_poly.type
_entity_poly.pdbx_seq_one_letter_code
_entity_poly.pdbx_strand_id
1 'polypeptide(L)'
;MRKKLVDDFINEEPNIYLPCFKYAEDPQLMILAIEKYFITWLDSYWILLDEYNLNPENEVDISSSVYLEIFVIVLESWNLSQTSKKSSPLLLEILKIKIDSLSEMLKIGDKSKKSYNKLQLQYEKDKILFEKEIQKLRG
;
A
#
# COMPACT_ATOMS: atom_id res chain seq x y z
N MET A 1 10.75 16.22 0.32
CA MET A 1 10.79 14.85 0.88
C MET A 1 10.00 14.67 2.17
N ARG A 2 10.30 15.38 3.29
CA ARG A 2 9.20 15.73 4.24
C ARG A 2 8.08 16.35 3.43
N LYS A 3 8.44 17.27 2.52
CA LYS A 3 7.54 17.76 1.48
C LYS A 3 6.74 16.69 0.76
N LYS A 4 7.26 15.51 0.36
CA LYS A 4 6.38 14.57 -0.39
C LYS A 4 5.34 13.96 0.54
N LEU A 5 5.75 13.40 1.68
CA LEU A 5 4.80 12.81 2.63
C LEU A 5 3.87 13.90 3.21
N VAL A 6 4.41 15.05 3.61
CA VAL A 6 3.64 16.20 4.10
C VAL A 6 2.79 16.86 3.01
N ASP A 7 3.25 16.96 1.76
CA ASP A 7 2.48 17.49 0.63
C ASP A 7 1.40 16.47 0.25
N ASP A 8 1.68 15.17 0.28
CA ASP A 8 0.66 14.13 0.06
C ASP A 8 -0.41 14.22 1.16
N PHE A 9 -0.02 14.49 2.41
CA PHE A 9 -0.97 14.73 3.51
C PHE A 9 -1.70 16.08 3.39
N ILE A 10 -1.03 17.16 3.00
CA ILE A 10 -1.59 18.52 2.84
C ILE A 10 -2.53 18.59 1.63
N ASN A 11 -2.17 17.92 0.54
CA ASN A 11 -2.92 17.91 -0.73
C ASN A 11 -3.95 16.79 -0.78
N GLU A 12 -4.17 16.10 0.34
CA GLU A 12 -5.18 15.04 0.45
C GLU A 12 -5.03 13.94 -0.60
N GLU A 13 -3.80 13.48 -0.82
CA GLU A 13 -3.49 12.57 -1.92
C GLU A 13 -4.36 11.30 -1.85
N PRO A 14 -5.14 10.98 -2.91
CA PRO A 14 -6.15 9.94 -2.84
C PRO A 14 -5.63 8.56 -2.44
N ASN A 15 -4.36 8.28 -2.74
CA ASN A 15 -3.72 7.01 -2.39
C ASN A 15 -3.53 6.81 -0.88
N ILE A 16 -3.58 7.87 -0.07
CA ILE A 16 -3.54 7.82 1.39
C ILE A 16 -4.95 7.80 1.95
N TYR A 17 -5.78 8.75 1.53
CA TYR A 17 -7.05 9.03 2.19
C TYR A 17 -8.20 8.16 1.70
N LEU A 18 -8.25 7.74 0.43
CA LEU A 18 -9.32 6.86 -0.06
C LEU A 18 -9.34 5.51 0.69
N PRO A 19 -8.19 4.85 0.95
CA PRO A 19 -8.18 3.66 1.80
C PRO A 19 -8.72 3.91 3.21
N CYS A 20 -8.45 5.08 3.81
CA CYS A 20 -8.95 5.46 5.13
C CYS A 20 -10.48 5.46 5.22
N PHE A 21 -11.16 5.87 4.16
CA PHE A 21 -12.62 5.80 4.10
C PHE A 21 -13.13 4.43 3.65
N LYS A 22 -12.47 3.84 2.64
CA LYS A 22 -12.88 2.57 2.04
C LYS A 22 -12.80 1.39 3.01
N TYR A 23 -11.78 1.38 3.86
CA TYR A 23 -11.50 0.30 4.82
C TYR A 23 -11.80 0.70 6.27
N ALA A 24 -12.57 1.77 6.49
CA ALA A 24 -12.90 2.25 7.84
C ALA A 24 -13.51 1.17 8.76
N GLU A 25 -14.24 0.22 8.18
CA GLU A 25 -14.87 -0.90 8.89
C GLU A 25 -14.01 -2.17 8.94
N ASP A 26 -12.88 -2.20 8.23
CA ASP A 26 -11.98 -3.35 8.14
C ASP A 26 -10.55 -2.94 8.54
N PRO A 27 -10.22 -3.01 9.85
CA PRO A 27 -8.92 -2.60 10.36
C PRO A 27 -7.74 -3.36 9.74
N GLN A 28 -7.95 -4.59 9.28
CA GLN A 28 -6.87 -5.40 8.68
C GLN A 28 -6.54 -4.88 7.28
N LEU A 29 -7.55 -4.60 6.46
CA LEU A 29 -7.34 -3.98 5.15
C LEU A 29 -6.79 -2.56 5.27
N MET A 30 -7.17 -1.83 6.33
CA MET A 30 -6.60 -0.52 6.64
C MET A 30 -5.09 -0.60 6.90
N ILE A 31 -4.64 -1.54 7.74
CA ILE A 31 -3.22 -1.73 8.04
C ILE A 31 -2.46 -2.05 6.75
N LEU A 32 -2.96 -2.96 5.92
CA LEU A 32 -2.34 -3.32 4.64
C LEU A 32 -2.23 -2.13 3.67
N ALA A 33 -3.23 -1.24 3.66
CA ALA A 33 -3.18 -0.04 2.85
C ALA A 33 -2.13 0.97 3.34
N ILE A 34 -1.99 1.15 4.66
CA ILE A 34 -0.96 2.00 5.27
C ILE A 34 0.44 1.41 4.99
N GLU A 35 0.62 0.11 5.18
CA GLU A 35 1.88 -0.59 4.90
C GLU A 35 2.27 -0.46 3.43
N LYS A 36 1.31 -0.63 2.51
CA LYS A 36 1.53 -0.42 1.08
C LYS A 36 2.02 1.00 0.80
N TYR A 37 1.37 2.03 1.34
CA TYR A 37 1.79 3.42 1.14
C TYR A 37 3.22 3.64 1.64
N PHE A 38 3.54 3.15 2.85
CA PHE A 38 4.87 3.30 3.42
C PHE A 38 5.97 2.61 2.60
N ILE A 39 5.70 1.40 2.11
CA ILE A 39 6.65 0.66 1.26
C ILE A 39 6.83 1.34 -0.10
N THR A 40 5.75 1.85 -0.72
CA THR A 40 5.85 2.64 -1.96
C THR A 40 6.63 3.94 -1.75
N TRP A 41 6.47 4.57 -0.59
CA TRP A 41 7.28 5.72 -0.22
C TRP A 41 8.76 5.35 -0.09
N LEU A 42 9.11 4.24 0.59
CA LEU A 42 10.49 3.74 0.67
C LEU A 42 11.09 3.37 -0.70
N ASP A 43 10.32 2.73 -1.58
CA ASP A 43 10.75 2.39 -2.94
C ASP A 43 11.19 3.64 -3.72
N SER A 44 10.51 4.77 -3.52
CA SER A 44 10.90 6.03 -4.15
C SER A 44 12.26 6.59 -3.68
N TYR A 45 12.76 6.21 -2.49
CA TYR A 45 14.10 6.59 -2.04
C TYR A 45 15.19 5.80 -2.77
N TRP A 46 14.92 4.53 -3.06
CA TRP A 46 15.85 3.70 -3.81
C TRP A 46 15.99 4.16 -5.26
N ILE A 47 14.88 4.55 -5.90
CA ILE A 47 14.91 5.12 -7.26
C ILE A 47 15.74 6.40 -7.31
N LEU A 48 15.58 7.29 -6.32
CA LEU A 48 16.35 8.54 -6.25
C LEU A 48 17.84 8.32 -5.96
N LEU A 49 18.18 7.31 -5.17
CA LEU A 49 19.57 6.89 -4.97
C LEU A 49 20.18 6.34 -6.25
N ASP A 50 19.42 5.55 -7.03
CA ASP A 50 19.88 5.04 -8.33
C ASP A 50 20.13 6.16 -9.32
N GLU A 51 19.21 7.13 -9.41
CA GLU A 51 19.36 8.31 -10.28
C GLU A 51 20.59 9.15 -9.89
N TYR A 52 20.86 9.32 -8.59
CA TYR A 52 22.06 10.00 -8.11
C TYR A 52 23.36 9.25 -8.43
N ASN A 53 23.38 7.92 -8.21
CA ASN A 53 24.54 7.09 -8.49
C ASN A 53 24.90 7.06 -9.99
N LEU A 54 23.91 7.25 -10.88
CA LEU A 54 24.10 7.24 -12.33
C LEU A 54 24.58 8.58 -12.91
N ASN A 55 24.30 9.71 -12.26
CA ASN A 55 24.69 11.05 -12.72
C ASN A 55 25.26 11.92 -11.59
N PRO A 56 26.52 11.70 -11.18
CA PRO A 56 27.16 12.46 -10.10
C PRO A 56 27.43 13.94 -10.43
N GLU A 57 27.27 14.36 -11.69
CA GLU A 57 27.37 15.77 -12.14
C GLU A 57 26.07 16.56 -11.92
N ASN A 58 24.94 15.87 -11.69
CA ASN A 58 23.75 16.54 -11.20
C ASN A 58 23.99 16.84 -9.73
N GLU A 59 24.32 18.10 -9.41
CA GLU A 59 24.28 18.67 -8.06
C GLU A 59 22.82 18.69 -7.54
N VAL A 60 22.18 17.52 -7.46
CA VAL A 60 21.06 17.35 -6.54
C VAL A 60 21.72 17.50 -5.18
N ASP A 61 21.42 18.61 -4.50
CA ASP A 61 21.91 18.91 -3.17
C ASP A 61 21.38 17.87 -2.16
N ILE A 62 21.98 16.69 -2.15
CA ILE A 62 21.67 15.59 -1.24
C ILE A 62 22.08 15.94 0.19
N SER A 63 22.99 16.89 0.36
CA SER A 63 23.41 17.42 1.67
C SER A 63 22.25 18.10 2.42
N SER A 64 21.20 18.53 1.72
CA SER A 64 20.03 19.17 2.32
C SER A 64 19.04 18.19 2.98
N SER A 65 19.21 16.87 2.80
CA SER A 65 18.26 15.86 3.30
C SER A 65 18.89 14.97 4.37
N VAL A 66 18.82 15.43 5.63
CA VAL A 66 19.13 14.64 6.84
C VAL A 66 18.51 13.23 6.80
N TYR A 67 17.38 13.06 6.10
CA TYR A 67 16.68 11.78 6.01
C TYR A 67 17.28 10.82 4.99
N LEU A 68 17.89 11.34 3.91
CA LEU A 68 18.62 10.52 2.95
C LEU A 68 19.92 10.04 3.61
N GLU A 69 20.54 10.89 4.41
CA GLU A 69 21.66 10.53 5.28
C GLU A 69 21.27 9.50 6.34
N ILE A 70 20.16 9.70 7.08
CA ILE A 70 19.63 8.69 8.01
C ILE A 70 19.28 7.39 7.28
N PHE A 71 18.70 7.46 6.09
CA PHE A 71 18.37 6.29 5.29
C PHE A 71 19.64 5.53 4.91
N VAL A 72 20.67 6.22 4.40
CA VAL A 72 21.99 5.63 4.11
C VAL A 72 22.62 5.04 5.38
N ILE A 73 22.58 5.73 6.52
CA ILE A 73 23.09 5.22 7.82
C ILE A 73 22.32 3.97 8.24
N VAL A 74 21.00 3.93 8.07
CA VAL A 74 20.18 2.75 8.38
C VAL A 74 20.56 1.60 7.45
N LEU A 75 20.74 1.85 6.15
CA LEU A 75 21.20 0.84 5.19
C LEU A 75 22.60 0.30 5.55
N GLU A 76 23.53 1.17 5.91
CA GLU A 76 24.87 0.80 6.36
C GLU A 76 24.81 -0.02 7.66
N SER A 77 23.97 0.37 8.62
CA SER A 77 23.78 -0.32 9.90
C SER A 77 23.16 -1.72 9.74
N TRP A 78 22.38 -1.93 8.68
CA TRP A 78 21.81 -3.23 8.33
C TRP A 78 22.81 -4.16 7.63
N ASN A 79 24.10 -3.77 7.55
CA ASN A 79 25.14 -4.50 6.84
C ASN A 79 24.81 -4.73 5.35
N LEU A 80 23.97 -3.86 4.77
CA LEU A 80 23.81 -3.76 3.32
C LEU A 80 25.03 -3.07 2.68
N SER A 81 26.07 -2.78 3.45
CA SER A 81 27.33 -2.15 3.06
C SER A 81 28.13 -2.91 1.97
N GLN A 82 27.78 -4.16 1.63
CA GLN A 82 28.26 -4.83 0.41
C GLN A 82 27.43 -4.54 -0.85
N THR A 83 26.28 -3.89 -0.75
CA THR A 83 25.51 -3.35 -1.89
C THR A 83 26.02 -1.99 -2.36
N SER A 84 27.14 -1.52 -1.80
CA SER A 84 27.70 -0.16 -1.91
C SER A 84 28.14 0.35 -3.28
N LYS A 85 27.83 -0.33 -4.40
CA LYS A 85 27.97 0.26 -5.76
C LYS A 85 26.89 -0.12 -6.77
N LYS A 86 25.97 -0.99 -6.35
CA LYS A 86 24.78 -1.41 -7.09
C LYS A 86 23.78 -1.74 -5.99
N SER A 87 22.96 -0.76 -5.62
CA SER A 87 21.61 -1.01 -5.11
C SER A 87 21.14 -2.35 -5.65
N SER A 88 21.15 -3.35 -4.75
CA SER A 88 21.02 -4.74 -5.17
C SER A 88 19.71 -4.84 -5.96
N PRO A 89 19.72 -5.21 -7.26
CA PRO A 89 18.51 -5.33 -8.07
C PRO A 89 17.46 -6.21 -7.37
N LEU A 90 17.94 -7.15 -6.56
CA LEU A 90 17.16 -8.04 -5.71
C LEU A 90 16.41 -7.31 -4.58
N LEU A 91 16.91 -6.22 -4.00
CA LEU A 91 16.17 -5.44 -2.99
C LEU A 91 15.00 -4.67 -3.61
N LEU A 92 15.25 -4.01 -4.75
CA LEU A 92 14.19 -3.36 -5.54
C LEU A 92 13.15 -4.37 -6.01
N GLU A 93 13.62 -5.55 -6.46
CA GLU A 93 12.74 -6.65 -6.84
C GLU A 93 11.92 -7.15 -5.64
N ILE A 94 12.51 -7.31 -4.46
CA ILE A 94 11.79 -7.69 -3.23
C ILE A 94 10.75 -6.63 -2.84
N LEU A 95 11.09 -5.33 -2.91
CA LEU A 95 10.16 -4.25 -2.62
C LEU A 95 8.98 -4.26 -3.60
N LYS A 96 9.27 -4.42 -4.89
CA LYS A 96 8.26 -4.55 -5.92
C LYS A 96 7.35 -5.76 -5.69
N ILE A 97 7.93 -6.93 -5.41
CA ILE A 97 7.18 -8.15 -5.05
C ILE A 97 6.28 -7.89 -3.85
N LYS A 98 6.76 -7.18 -2.82
CA LYS A 98 5.95 -6.82 -1.65
C LYS A 98 4.80 -5.87 -2.02
N ILE A 99 5.06 -4.83 -2.82
CA ILE A 99 4.03 -3.89 -3.27
C ILE A 99 2.94 -4.61 -4.09
N ASP A 100 3.36 -5.52 -4.97
CA ASP A 100 2.46 -6.33 -5.81
C ASP A 100 1.63 -7.28 -4.95
N SER A 101 2.26 -7.98 -4.00
CA SER A 101 1.59 -8.88 -3.06
C SER A 101 0.56 -8.14 -2.20
N LEU A 102 0.92 -6.99 -1.63
CA LEU A 102 -0.02 -6.16 -0.85
C LEU A 102 -1.19 -5.67 -1.70
N SER A 103 -0.91 -5.29 -2.96
CA SER A 103 -1.96 -4.89 -3.91
C SER A 103 -2.91 -6.04 -4.24
N GLU A 104 -2.41 -7.26 -4.34
CA GLU A 104 -3.23 -8.46 -4.56
C GLU A 104 -4.08 -8.79 -3.32
N MET A 105 -3.50 -8.73 -2.12
CA MET A 105 -4.23 -8.94 -0.86
C MET A 105 -5.39 -7.95 -0.70
N LEU A 106 -5.17 -6.66 -1.00
CA LEU A 106 -6.22 -5.64 -0.98
C LEU A 106 -7.34 -5.94 -1.99
N LYS A 107 -6.99 -6.39 -3.21
CA LYS A 107 -7.98 -6.79 -4.23
C LYS A 107 -8.80 -8.00 -3.79
N ILE A 108 -8.18 -8.99 -3.14
CA ILE A 108 -8.88 -10.15 -2.60
C ILE A 108 -9.85 -9.72 -1.49
N GLY A 109 -9.41 -8.84 -0.58
CA GLY A 109 -10.26 -8.25 0.45
C GLY A 109 -11.51 -7.58 -0.12
N ASP A 110 -11.33 -6.72 -1.13
CA ASP A 110 -12.43 -6.05 -1.83
C ASP A 110 -13.42 -7.06 -2.45
N LYS A 111 -12.88 -8.11 -3.11
CA LYS A 111 -13.69 -9.15 -3.77
C LYS A 111 -14.45 -9.99 -2.74
N SER A 112 -13.84 -10.28 -1.60
CA SER A 112 -14.45 -11.00 -0.49
C SER A 112 -15.63 -10.22 0.09
N LYS A 113 -15.44 -8.93 0.40
CA LYS A 113 -16.52 -8.05 0.90
C LYS A 113 -17.69 -7.97 -0.10
N LYS A 114 -17.40 -7.83 -1.40
CA LYS A 114 -18.44 -7.84 -2.45
C LYS A 114 -19.19 -9.17 -2.53
N SER A 115 -18.48 -10.29 -2.41
CA SER A 115 -19.08 -11.63 -2.45
C SER A 115 -19.96 -11.89 -1.24
N TYR A 116 -19.51 -11.48 -0.05
CA TYR A 116 -20.29 -11.54 1.18
C TYR A 116 -21.59 -10.74 1.07
N ASN A 117 -21.52 -9.47 0.62
CA ASN A 117 -22.71 -8.63 0.44
C ASN A 117 -23.71 -9.25 -0.55
N LYS A 118 -23.22 -9.88 -1.62
CA LYS A 118 -24.07 -10.59 -2.58
C LYS A 118 -24.77 -11.79 -1.95
N LEU A 119 -24.05 -12.57 -1.14
CA LEU A 119 -24.60 -13.73 -0.44
C LEU A 119 -25.65 -13.32 0.59
N GLN A 120 -25.39 -12.25 1.36
CA GLN A 120 -26.33 -11.71 2.33
C GLN A 120 -27.63 -11.23 1.65
N LEU A 121 -27.51 -10.52 0.52
CA LEU A 121 -28.67 -10.11 -0.26
C LEU A 121 -29.47 -11.32 -0.78
N GLN A 122 -28.78 -12.35 -1.25
CA GLN A 122 -29.43 -13.57 -1.73
C GLN A 122 -30.16 -14.28 -0.60
N TYR A 123 -29.53 -14.40 0.57
CA TYR A 123 -30.14 -14.97 1.76
C TYR A 123 -31.44 -14.24 2.16
N GLU A 124 -31.43 -12.91 2.22
CA GLU A 124 -32.64 -12.13 2.54
C GLU A 124 -33.73 -12.29 1.49
N LYS A 125 -33.37 -12.34 0.19
CA LYS A 125 -34.33 -12.61 -0.88
C LYS A 125 -34.98 -13.99 -0.71
N ASP A 126 -34.16 -15.01 -0.48
CA ASP A 126 -34.63 -16.38 -0.32
C ASP A 126 -35.54 -16.49 0.89
N LYS A 127 -35.17 -15.86 2.03
CA LYS A 127 -36.01 -15.78 3.23
C LYS A 127 -37.39 -15.17 2.94
N ILE A 128 -37.45 -14.03 2.26
CA ILE A 128 -38.71 -13.37 1.91
C ILE A 128 -39.56 -14.25 0.98
N LEU A 129 -38.92 -14.91 0.00
CA LEU A 129 -39.62 -15.83 -0.91
C LEU A 129 -40.19 -17.03 -0.16
N PHE A 130 -39.42 -17.63 0.76
CA PHE A 130 -39.88 -18.73 1.60
C PHE A 130 -41.04 -18.31 2.51
N GLU A 131 -40.96 -17.15 3.16
CA GLU A 131 -42.03 -16.65 4.02
C GLU A 131 -43.33 -16.43 3.24
N LYS A 132 -43.25 -15.86 2.03
CA LYS A 132 -44.40 -15.69 1.14
C LYS A 132 -45.01 -17.03 0.75
N GLU A 133 -44.20 -18.02 0.42
CA GLU A 133 -44.71 -19.33 0.00
C GLU A 133 -45.31 -20.11 1.17
N ILE A 134 -44.71 -20.02 2.36
CA ILE A 134 -45.30 -20.57 3.60
C ILE A 134 -46.63 -19.90 3.92
N GLN A 135 -46.77 -18.58 3.74
CA GLN A 135 -48.03 -17.89 3.93
C GLN A 135 -49.11 -18.36 2.94
N LYS A 136 -48.76 -18.57 1.67
CA LYS A 136 -49.69 -19.12 0.67
C LYS A 136 -50.15 -20.54 0.98
N LEU A 137 -49.31 -21.36 1.62
CA LEU A 137 -49.66 -22.73 2.01
C LEU A 137 -50.46 -22.81 3.31
N ARG A 138 -50.50 -21.72 4.09
CA ARG A 138 -51.23 -21.63 5.37
C ARG A 138 -52.64 -21.04 5.22
N GLY A 139 -53.00 -20.55 4.03
CA GLY A 139 -54.36 -20.14 3.64
C GLY A 139 -54.78 -20.86 2.36
#